data_AF-A0A660V8T8-F1
#
_entry.id   AF-A0A660V8T8-F1
#
_cell.length_a   1.000
_cell.length_b   1.000
_cell.length_c   1.000
_cell.angle_alpha   90.00
_cell.angle_beta   90.00
_cell.angle_gamma   90.00
#
_symmetry.space_group_name_H-M   'P 1'
#
loop_
_entity.id
_entity.type
_entity.pdbx_description
1 polymer ?
#
loop_
_entity_poly.entity_id
_entity_poly.type
_entity_poly.pdbx_seq_one_letter_code
_entity_poly.pdbx_strand_id
1 'polypeptide(L)'
;MGANDMKITVRVRGVLARHWIDNMLVSVMTRRGVVHLGGRLHKITAVDEYDDINEDELATIEQEIRRIKGVKRVIYNIEGWLKDGGRFVKVETVHKQEKGKKDGKDGAEFTSAPYESEE
;
A
#
# COMPACT_ATOMS: atom_id res chain seq x y z
N MET A 1 -10.31 -17.91 8.09
CA MET A 1 -9.44 -18.20 6.93
C MET A 1 -9.34 -19.71 6.78
N GLY A 2 -9.54 -20.28 5.60
CA GLY A 2 -9.47 -21.74 5.42
C GLY A 2 -8.02 -22.24 5.34
N ALA A 3 -7.78 -23.53 5.61
CA ALA A 3 -6.44 -24.12 5.55
C ALA A 3 -5.74 -23.93 4.17
N ASN A 4 -6.50 -23.95 3.08
CA ASN A 4 -5.97 -23.68 1.74
C ASN A 4 -5.59 -22.20 1.55
N ASP A 5 -6.39 -21.26 2.06
CA ASP A 5 -6.07 -19.82 1.98
C ASP A 5 -4.80 -19.50 2.78
N MET A 6 -4.61 -20.17 3.92
CA MET A 6 -3.39 -20.06 4.72
C MET A 6 -2.17 -20.55 3.96
N LYS A 7 -2.26 -21.72 3.29
CA LYS A 7 -1.18 -22.25 2.44
C LYS A 7 -0.84 -21.30 1.30
N ILE A 8 -1.83 -20.68 0.66
CA ILE A 8 -1.61 -19.67 -0.39
C ILE A 8 -0.88 -18.47 0.21
N THR A 9 -1.33 -17.96 1.35
CA THR A 9 -0.73 -16.79 2.02
C THR A 9 0.74 -17.02 2.37
N VAL A 10 1.07 -18.19 2.95
CA VAL A 10 2.47 -18.57 3.24
C VAL A 10 3.31 -18.63 1.96
N ARG A 11 2.75 -19.16 0.85
CA ARG A 11 3.47 -19.20 -0.43
C ARG A 11 3.68 -17.83 -1.04
N VAL A 12 2.69 -16.93 -0.95
CA VAL A 12 2.82 -15.54 -1.39
C VAL A 12 3.92 -14.84 -0.59
N ARG A 13 3.89 -14.95 0.74
CA ARG A 13 4.97 -14.45 1.62
C ARG A 13 6.34 -15.01 1.22
N GLY A 14 6.40 -16.30 0.88
CA GLY A 14 7.61 -16.93 0.37
C GLY A 14 8.09 -16.40 -0.98
N VAL A 15 7.19 -16.03 -1.91
CA VAL A 15 7.56 -15.33 -3.15
C VAL A 15 8.19 -13.99 -2.81
N LEU A 16 7.51 -13.17 -2.00
CA LEU A 16 8.02 -11.85 -1.59
C LEU A 16 9.42 -11.94 -0.96
N ALA A 17 9.64 -12.89 -0.06
CA ALA A 17 10.93 -13.10 0.58
C ALA A 17 12.05 -13.48 -0.41
N ARG A 18 11.76 -14.30 -1.44
CA ARG A 18 12.76 -14.65 -2.48
C ARG A 18 13.16 -13.45 -3.33
N HIS A 19 12.28 -12.47 -3.47
CA HIS A 19 12.53 -11.20 -4.15
C HIS A 19 13.07 -10.12 -3.19
N TRP A 20 13.53 -10.51 -1.99
CA TRP A 20 14.08 -9.62 -0.98
C TRP A 20 13.13 -8.53 -0.51
N ILE A 21 11.82 -8.75 -0.63
CA ILE A 21 10.81 -7.78 -0.23
C ILE A 21 10.59 -7.85 1.28
N ASP A 22 10.62 -6.68 1.91
CA ASP A 22 10.29 -6.56 3.32
C ASP A 22 8.83 -6.95 3.56
N ASN A 23 8.65 -8.10 4.18
CA ASN A 23 7.32 -8.64 4.46
C ASN A 23 6.58 -7.85 5.56
N MET A 24 7.26 -7.05 6.36
CA MET A 24 6.62 -6.21 7.38
C MET A 24 5.85 -5.04 6.76
N LEU A 25 6.26 -4.57 5.59
CA LEU A 25 5.63 -3.45 4.88
C LEU A 25 4.49 -3.88 3.94
N VAL A 26 4.32 -5.19 3.75
CA VAL A 26 3.33 -5.77 2.86
C VAL A 26 2.21 -6.43 3.64
N SER A 27 0.98 -6.04 3.35
CA SER A 27 -0.22 -6.74 3.77
C SER A 27 -0.58 -7.83 2.78
N VAL A 28 -0.75 -9.05 3.26
CA VAL A 28 -1.17 -10.21 2.46
C VAL A 28 -2.39 -10.85 3.11
N MET A 29 -3.51 -10.82 2.40
CA MET A 29 -4.74 -11.50 2.80
C MET A 29 -5.18 -12.45 1.68
N THR A 30 -5.51 -13.68 2.02
CA THR A 30 -6.15 -14.60 1.07
C THR A 30 -7.52 -15.02 1.55
N ARG A 31 -8.51 -14.97 0.65
CA ARG A 31 -9.87 -15.47 0.89
C ARG A 31 -10.41 -16.17 -0.35
N ARG A 32 -10.77 -17.45 -0.22
CA ARG A 32 -11.33 -18.27 -1.31
C ARG A 32 -10.46 -18.27 -2.58
N GLY A 33 -9.14 -18.26 -2.41
CA GLY A 33 -8.15 -18.19 -3.50
C GLY A 33 -7.98 -16.81 -4.15
N VAL A 34 -8.62 -15.75 -3.63
CA VAL A 34 -8.33 -14.36 -4.02
C VAL A 34 -7.29 -13.80 -3.07
N VAL A 35 -6.17 -13.34 -3.61
CA VAL A 35 -5.07 -12.72 -2.86
C VAL A 35 -5.22 -11.21 -2.95
N HIS A 36 -5.24 -10.53 -1.80
CA HIS A 36 -5.13 -9.09 -1.69
C HIS A 36 -3.71 -8.78 -1.23
N LEU A 37 -2.97 -8.05 -2.07
CA LEU A 37 -1.62 -7.58 -1.81
C LEU A 37 -1.68 -6.06 -1.66
N GLY A 38 -1.23 -5.54 -0.52
CA GLY A 38 -1.24 -4.10 -0.28
C GLY A 38 -0.04 -3.61 0.53
N GLY A 39 0.08 -2.30 0.68
CA GLY A 39 1.18 -1.64 1.39
C GLY A 39 2.33 -1.28 0.48
N ARG A 40 3.55 -1.23 1.02
CA ARG A 40 4.75 -0.83 0.27
C ARG A 40 5.57 -2.06 -0.11
N LEU A 41 5.91 -2.18 -1.39
CA LEU A 41 6.91 -3.14 -1.83
C LEU A 41 8.27 -2.46 -1.80
N HIS A 42 9.09 -2.83 -0.84
CA HIS A 42 10.43 -2.29 -0.64
C HIS A 42 11.42 -3.45 -0.52
N LYS A 43 12.52 -3.40 -1.27
CA LYS A 43 13.62 -4.37 -1.14
C LYS A 43 14.43 -4.05 0.11
N ILE A 44 14.69 -5.08 0.93
CA ILE A 44 15.51 -4.97 2.14
C ILE A 44 16.91 -4.43 1.84
N THR A 45 17.41 -4.67 0.61
CA THR A 45 18.74 -4.25 0.16
C THR A 45 18.76 -2.89 -0.51
N ALA A 46 17.61 -2.25 -0.75
CA ALA A 46 17.57 -0.96 -1.45
C ALA A 46 18.14 0.14 -0.56
N VAL A 47 19.09 0.92 -1.11
CA VAL A 47 19.70 2.07 -0.42
C VAL A 47 18.94 3.35 -0.74
N ASP A 48 18.35 3.44 -1.93
CA ASP A 48 17.48 4.54 -2.37
C ASP A 48 16.30 4.03 -3.23
N GLU A 49 15.47 4.95 -3.74
CA GLU A 49 14.28 4.63 -4.54
C GLU A 49 14.59 4.13 -5.96
N TYR A 50 15.79 4.39 -6.48
CA TYR A 50 16.23 3.93 -7.81
C TYR A 50 16.67 2.47 -7.77
N ASP A 51 17.25 2.04 -6.65
CA ASP A 51 17.67 0.66 -6.39
C ASP A 51 16.54 -0.25 -5.86
N ASP A 52 15.35 0.32 -5.64
CA ASP A 52 14.16 -0.42 -5.22
C ASP A 52 13.47 -1.14 -6.40
N ILE A 53 12.26 -1.68 -6.19
CA ILE A 53 11.51 -2.40 -7.24
C ILE A 53 11.30 -1.55 -8.50
N ASN A 54 11.48 -2.19 -9.65
CA ASN A 54 11.08 -1.71 -10.96
C ASN A 54 9.88 -2.51 -11.55
N GLU A 55 9.38 -2.07 -12.70
CA GLU A 55 8.21 -2.65 -13.37
C GLU A 55 8.39 -4.14 -13.72
N ASP A 56 9.56 -4.52 -14.23
CA ASP A 56 9.86 -5.89 -14.66
C ASP A 56 9.97 -6.86 -13.48
N GLU A 57 10.58 -6.41 -12.38
CA GLU A 57 10.64 -7.15 -11.12
C GLU A 57 9.23 -7.36 -10.56
N LEU A 58 8.41 -6.32 -10.52
CA LEU A 58 7.03 -6.40 -10.04
C LEU A 58 6.17 -7.32 -10.93
N ALA A 59 6.35 -7.27 -12.25
CA ALA A 59 5.69 -8.19 -13.18
C ALA A 59 6.12 -9.65 -12.93
N THR A 60 7.40 -9.89 -12.63
CA THR A 60 7.93 -11.22 -12.31
C THR A 60 7.32 -11.75 -11.01
N ILE A 61 7.27 -10.92 -9.96
CA ILE A 61 6.61 -11.25 -8.68
C ILE A 61 5.12 -11.58 -8.92
N GLU A 62 4.42 -10.79 -9.72
CA GLU A 62 3.02 -11.07 -10.07
C GLU A 62 2.88 -12.46 -10.71
N GLN A 63 3.71 -12.76 -11.71
CA GLN A 63 3.60 -14.03 -12.43
C GLN A 63 3.84 -15.22 -11.50
N GLU A 64 4.82 -15.13 -10.61
CA GLU A 64 5.07 -16.16 -9.60
C GLU A 64 3.88 -16.34 -8.66
N ILE A 65 3.29 -15.25 -8.16
CA ILE A 65 2.10 -15.32 -7.30
C ILE A 65 0.93 -15.99 -8.04
N ARG A 66 0.68 -15.61 -9.30
CA ARG A 66 -0.42 -16.18 -10.11
C ARG A 66 -0.23 -17.67 -10.41
N ARG A 67 1.02 -18.16 -10.43
CA ARG A 67 1.35 -19.58 -10.62
C ARG A 67 1.15 -20.42 -9.35
N ILE A 68 0.94 -19.81 -8.18
CA ILE A 68 0.67 -20.55 -6.95
C ILE A 68 -0.65 -21.32 -7.10
N LYS A 69 -0.58 -22.66 -7.00
CA LYS A 69 -1.78 -23.52 -7.02
C LYS A 69 -2.82 -23.05 -6.01
N GLY A 70 -4.03 -22.79 -6.50
CA GLY A 70 -5.17 -22.32 -5.72
C GLY A 70 -5.41 -20.81 -5.77
N VAL A 71 -4.47 -20.03 -6.30
CA VAL A 71 -4.70 -18.61 -6.62
C VAL A 71 -5.61 -18.52 -7.83
N LYS A 72 -6.71 -17.80 -7.67
CA LYS A 72 -7.70 -17.51 -8.72
C LYS A 72 -7.56 -16.09 -9.26
N ARG A 73 -7.25 -15.15 -8.37
CA ARG A 73 -7.10 -13.74 -8.67
C ARG A 73 -6.15 -13.09 -7.67
N VAL A 74 -5.45 -12.06 -8.12
CA VAL A 74 -4.67 -11.17 -7.26
C VAL A 74 -5.20 -9.75 -7.43
N ILE A 75 -5.42 -9.07 -6.32
CA ILE A 75 -5.82 -7.66 -6.25
C ILE A 75 -4.65 -6.91 -5.62
N TYR A 76 -4.17 -5.89 -6.33
CA TYR A 76 -3.01 -5.09 -5.93
C TYR A 76 -3.47 -3.71 -5.46
N ASN A 77 -3.02 -3.31 -4.29
CA ASN A 77 -3.15 -1.96 -3.74
C ASN A 77 -1.79 -1.54 -3.15
N ILE A 78 -0.81 -1.36 -4.04
CA ILE A 78 0.57 -1.12 -3.65
C ILE A 78 0.88 0.38 -3.78
N GLU A 79 1.48 0.94 -2.74
CA GLU A 79 1.89 2.34 -2.71
C GLU A 79 2.86 2.66 -3.86
N GLY A 80 2.58 3.74 -4.58
CA GLY A 80 3.40 4.16 -5.73
C GLY A 80 3.22 3.33 -7.00
N TRP A 81 2.26 2.39 -7.05
CA TRP A 81 2.04 1.54 -8.22
C TRP A 81 0.58 1.50 -8.65
N LEU A 82 0.35 1.77 -9.94
CA LEU A 82 -0.94 1.56 -10.58
C LEU A 82 -0.84 0.37 -11.53
N LYS A 83 -1.89 -0.45 -11.58
CA LYS A 83 -2.00 -1.50 -12.59
C LYS A 83 -2.94 -1.08 -13.70
N ASP A 84 -2.39 -0.81 -14.87
CA ASP A 84 -3.12 -0.42 -16.08
C ASP A 84 -2.89 -1.42 -17.21
N GLY A 85 -3.96 -1.92 -17.83
CA GLY A 85 -3.87 -2.84 -18.97
C GLY A 85 -3.07 -4.14 -18.74
N GLY A 86 -2.81 -4.52 -17.48
CA GLY A 86 -1.96 -5.67 -17.13
C GLY A 86 -0.48 -5.35 -16.93
N ARG A 87 -0.08 -4.08 -17.02
CA ARG A 87 1.26 -3.58 -16.66
C ARG A 87 1.18 -2.78 -15.37
N PHE A 88 2.29 -2.77 -14.64
CA PHE A 88 2.46 -1.85 -13.52
C PHE A 88 3.11 -0.58 -14.03
N VAL A 89 2.69 0.56 -13.50
CA VAL A 89 3.26 1.86 -13.80
C VAL A 89 3.56 2.53 -12.45
N LYS A 90 4.78 3.05 -12.27
CA LYS A 90 5.08 3.88 -11.10
C LYS A 90 4.24 5.14 -11.16
N VAL A 91 3.48 5.39 -10.10
CA VAL A 91 2.79 6.66 -9.90
C VAL A 91 3.79 7.57 -9.23
N GLU A 92 4.30 8.57 -9.95
CA GLU A 92 4.93 9.70 -9.28
C GLU A 92 3.85 10.36 -8.42
N THR A 93 3.90 10.13 -7.12
CA THR A 93 3.17 10.94 -6.16
C THR A 93 3.69 12.36 -6.31
N VAL A 94 3.05 13.15 -7.17
CA VAL A 94 3.01 14.59 -6.99
C VAL A 94 2.41 14.75 -5.60
N HIS A 95 3.26 15.01 -4.61
CA HIS A 95 2.84 15.40 -3.28
C HIS A 95 2.03 16.68 -3.44
N LYS A 96 0.75 16.56 -3.76
CA LYS A 96 -0.21 17.62 -3.54
C LYS A 96 -0.34 17.69 -2.02
N GLN A 97 0.48 18.55 -1.42
CA GLN A 97 0.10 19.18 -0.16
C GLN A 97 -1.32 19.70 -0.37
N GLU A 98 -2.32 19.03 0.19
CA GLU A 98 -3.60 19.66 0.45
C GLU A 98 -3.38 20.68 1.57
N LYS A 99 -2.78 21.81 1.18
CA LYS A 99 -2.95 23.08 1.89
C LYS A 99 -4.43 23.45 1.75
N GLY A 100 -5.15 23.29 2.84
CA GLY A 100 -6.29 24.10 3.24
C GLY A 100 -7.40 24.32 2.22
N LYS A 101 -8.51 23.60 2.40
CA LYS A 101 -9.83 24.16 2.12
C LYS A 101 -10.70 24.01 3.36
N LYS A 102 -10.61 25.03 4.22
CA LYS A 102 -11.65 25.36 5.21
C LYS A 102 -12.88 25.77 4.40
N ASP A 103 -13.87 24.91 4.32
CA ASP A 103 -15.23 25.34 3.98
C ASP A 103 -15.77 26.17 5.16
N GLY A 104 -16.31 27.35 4.84
CA GLY A 104 -17.03 28.22 5.79
C GLY A 104 -18.32 27.56 6.26
N LYS A 105 -19.21 28.19 6.99
CA LYS A 105 -19.47 29.56 7.45
C LYS A 105 -20.58 29.32 8.50
N ASP A 106 -20.62 30.13 9.56
CA ASP A 106 -21.71 30.39 10.52
C ASP A 106 -21.03 30.59 11.89
N GLY A 107 -20.99 31.76 12.51
CA GLY A 107 -22.08 32.70 12.69
C GLY A 107 -22.55 32.61 14.14
N ALA A 108 -21.81 33.22 15.08
CA ALA A 108 -22.31 33.68 16.38
C ALA A 108 -21.24 34.52 17.08
N GLU A 109 -21.51 35.82 17.23
CA GLU A 109 -20.90 36.67 18.25
C GLU A 109 -21.06 36.01 19.62
N PHE A 110 -19.96 35.92 20.38
CA PHE A 110 -20.03 35.86 21.83
C PHE A 110 -19.02 36.85 22.39
N THR A 111 -19.53 38.03 22.73
CA THR A 111 -18.83 39.02 23.54
C THR A 111 -18.81 38.52 24.98
N SER A 112 -17.63 38.41 25.59
CA SER A 112 -17.50 38.44 27.04
C SER A 112 -16.15 39.05 27.43
N ALA A 113 -16.26 39.99 28.36
CA ALA A 113 -15.35 41.04 28.80
C ALA A 113 -13.94 40.60 29.28
N PRO A 114 -12.96 41.55 29.35
CA PRO A 114 -11.63 41.28 29.87
C PRO A 114 -11.66 41.07 31.38
N TYR A 115 -11.05 39.98 31.85
CA TYR A 115 -10.80 39.76 33.28
C TYR A 115 -9.49 40.47 33.64
N GLU A 116 -9.59 41.49 34.49
CA GLU A 116 -8.44 42.16 35.10
C GLU A 116 -7.64 41.15 35.94
N SER A 117 -6.32 41.23 35.83
CA SER A 117 -5.40 40.50 36.71
C SER A 117 -5.13 41.41 37.91
N GLU A 118 -5.62 41.05 39.09
CA GLU A 118 -5.13 41.62 40.35
C GLU A 118 -3.80 40.96 40.73
N GLU A 119 -2.83 41.78 41.14
CA GLU A 119 -1.54 41.40 41.74
C GLU A 119 -1.69 40.93 43.20
#